data_AF-A0A3B0YM80-F1
#
_entry.id   AF-A0A3B0YM80-F1
#
_cell.length_a   1.000
_cell.length_b   1.000
_cell.length_c   1.000
_cell.angle_alpha   90.00
_cell.angle_beta   90.00
_cell.angle_gamma   90.00
#
_symmetry.space_group_name_H-M   'P 1'
#
loop_
_entity.id
_entity.type
_entity.pdbx_description
1 polymer ?
#
loop_
_entity_poly.entity_id
_entity_poly.type
_entity_poly.pdbx_seq_one_letter_code
_entity_poly.pdbx_strand_id
1 'polypeptide(L)'
;MFKYFRKKKNKQLTEVLNKVINHLETSEESVYSVLGPEKIIAILKSTIESLSCYEKFDKLELKVLFAVTSDIQEISLRNNWAEEFIELASEFDEYI
;
A
#
# COMPACT_ATOMS: atom_id res chain seq x y z
N MET A 1 -15.07 -20.13 -12.53
CA MET A 1 -14.69 -20.07 -11.09
C MET A 1 -13.53 -19.10 -10.82
N PHE A 2 -12.41 -19.16 -11.54
CA PHE A 2 -11.21 -18.35 -11.28
C PHE A 2 -11.37 -16.80 -11.34
N LYS A 3 -12.21 -16.27 -12.24
CA LYS A 3 -12.45 -14.80 -12.33
C LYS A 3 -13.09 -14.21 -11.06
N TYR A 4 -13.93 -14.97 -10.36
CA TYR A 4 -14.65 -14.49 -9.18
C TYR A 4 -13.68 -14.29 -7.99
N PHE A 5 -12.79 -15.26 -7.77
CA PHE A 5 -11.75 -15.17 -6.73
C PHE A 5 -10.78 -14.02 -6.98
N ARG A 6 -10.34 -13.84 -8.23
CA ARG A 6 -9.46 -12.71 -8.60
C ARG A 6 -10.14 -11.35 -8.36
N LYS A 7 -11.42 -11.22 -8.71
CA LYS A 7 -12.18 -9.98 -8.47
C LYS A 7 -12.30 -9.67 -6.96
N LYS A 8 -12.56 -10.69 -6.13
CA LYS A 8 -12.62 -10.53 -4.67
C LYS A 8 -11.26 -10.11 -4.09
N LYS A 9 -10.18 -10.81 -4.46
CA LYS A 9 -8.82 -10.52 -4.01
C LYS A 9 -8.36 -9.11 -4.42
N ASN A 10 -8.62 -8.70 -5.67
CA ASN A 10 -8.35 -7.33 -6.12
C ASN A 10 -9.11 -6.29 -5.29
N LYS A 11 -10.39 -6.54 -4.99
CA LYS A 11 -11.20 -5.64 -4.16
C LYS A 11 -10.59 -5.46 -2.76
N GLN A 12 -10.21 -6.57 -2.12
CA GLN A 12 -9.62 -6.55 -0.78
C GLN A 12 -8.25 -5.84 -0.78
N LEU A 13 -7.40 -6.13 -1.77
CA LEU A 13 -6.14 -5.42 -1.95
C LEU A 13 -6.37 -3.91 -2.12
N THR A 14 -7.32 -3.51 -2.98
CA THR A 14 -7.68 -2.10 -3.16
C THR A 14 -8.17 -1.45 -1.86
N GLU A 15 -8.93 -2.15 -1.03
CA GLU A 15 -9.35 -1.63 0.29
C GLU A 15 -8.15 -1.36 1.20
N VAL A 16 -7.19 -2.28 1.29
CA VAL A 16 -5.95 -2.10 2.06
C VAL A 16 -5.14 -0.90 1.54
N LEU A 17 -4.94 -0.82 0.22
CA LEU A 17 -4.18 0.29 -0.38
C LEU A 17 -4.84 1.65 -0.11
N ASN A 18 -6.17 1.73 -0.13
CA ASN A 18 -6.89 2.97 0.19
C ASN A 18 -6.75 3.35 1.67
N LYS A 19 -6.79 2.39 2.61
CA LYS A 19 -6.53 2.68 4.03
C LYS A 19 -5.13 3.29 4.22
N VAL A 20 -4.12 2.74 3.56
CA VAL A 20 -2.74 3.29 3.59
C VAL A 20 -2.70 4.69 2.98
N ILE A 21 -3.33 4.93 1.84
CA ILE A 21 -3.42 6.26 1.23
C ILE A 21 -4.03 7.26 2.22
N ASN A 22 -5.10 6.92 2.93
CA ASN A 22 -5.74 7.82 3.89
C ASN A 22 -4.80 8.23 5.02
N HIS A 23 -3.93 7.32 5.50
CA HIS A 23 -2.89 7.67 6.47
C HIS A 23 -1.80 8.56 5.86
N LEU A 24 -1.37 8.25 4.64
CA LEU A 24 -0.33 9.01 3.94
C LEU A 24 -0.78 10.43 3.57
N GLU A 25 -2.06 10.65 3.25
CA GLU A 25 -2.61 11.96 2.88
C GLU A 25 -2.55 12.98 4.03
N THR A 26 -2.44 12.53 5.28
CA THR A 26 -2.29 13.40 6.46
C THR A 26 -0.90 13.28 7.11
N SER A 27 -0.02 12.45 6.56
CA SER A 27 1.31 12.20 7.10
C SER A 27 2.33 13.24 6.65
N GLU A 28 3.22 13.62 7.56
CA GLU A 28 4.44 14.33 7.22
C GLU A 28 5.49 13.37 6.62
N GLU A 29 6.38 13.90 5.78
CA GLU A 29 7.56 13.19 5.31
C GLU A 29 8.43 12.68 6.47
N SER A 30 9.11 11.54 6.32
CA SER A 30 10.15 11.12 7.26
C SER A 30 11.53 11.50 6.71
N VAL A 31 12.44 11.96 7.58
CA VAL A 31 13.84 12.21 7.16
C VAL A 31 14.56 10.89 6.81
N TYR A 32 14.02 9.78 7.31
CA TYR A 32 14.55 8.43 7.06
C TYR A 32 13.88 7.73 5.87
N SER A 33 12.87 8.34 5.24
CA SER A 33 12.27 7.81 4.02
C SER A 33 12.92 8.39 2.77
N VAL A 34 13.20 7.53 1.79
CA VAL A 34 13.69 7.91 0.46
C VAL A 34 12.57 8.51 -0.37
N LEU A 35 11.36 7.94 -0.24
CA LEU A 35 10.14 8.48 -0.85
C LEU A 35 9.30 9.23 0.20
N GLY A 36 8.79 10.39 -0.21
CA GLY A 36 7.78 11.12 0.56
C GLY A 36 6.36 10.54 0.34
N PRO A 37 5.40 10.89 1.22
CA PRO A 37 4.02 10.40 1.14
C PRO A 37 3.37 10.61 -0.23
N GLU A 38 3.58 11.77 -0.86
CA GLU A 38 2.99 12.09 -2.18
C GLU A 38 3.40 11.10 -3.27
N LYS A 39 4.69 10.72 -3.32
CA LYS A 39 5.19 9.76 -4.32
C LYS A 39 4.63 8.37 -4.06
N ILE A 40 4.56 7.95 -2.80
CA ILE A 40 3.99 6.65 -2.42
C ILE A 40 2.51 6.61 -2.79
N ILE A 41 1.74 7.66 -2.46
CA ILE A 41 0.33 7.79 -2.83
C ILE A 41 0.15 7.66 -4.35
N ALA A 42 1.02 8.28 -5.16
CA ALA A 42 0.95 8.16 -6.63
C ALA A 42 1.15 6.71 -7.11
N ILE A 43 2.13 5.98 -6.55
CA ILE A 43 2.37 4.56 -6.87
C ILE A 43 1.15 3.71 -6.48
N LEU A 44 0.60 3.94 -5.28
CA LEU A 44 -0.57 3.20 -4.80
C LEU A 44 -1.82 3.48 -5.65
N LYS A 45 -2.07 4.74 -6.03
CA LYS A 45 -3.20 5.11 -6.91
C LYS A 45 -3.06 4.46 -8.30
N SER A 46 -1.87 4.50 -8.91
CA SER A 46 -1.61 3.81 -10.19
C SER A 46 -1.80 2.28 -10.09
N THR A 47 -1.42 1.68 -8.97
CA THR A 47 -1.65 0.26 -8.69
C THR A 47 -3.15 -0.06 -8.59
N ILE A 48 -3.93 0.78 -7.90
CA ILE A 48 -5.39 0.63 -7.80
C ILE A 48 -6.05 0.73 -9.18
N GLU A 49 -5.63 1.68 -10.01
CA GLU A 49 -6.12 1.81 -11.39
C GLU A 49 -5.84 0.53 -12.18
N SER A 50 -4.61 0.01 -12.12
CA SER A 50 -4.21 -1.24 -12.77
C SER A 50 -5.06 -2.43 -12.28
N LEU A 51 -5.32 -2.53 -10.98
CA LEU A 51 -6.18 -3.56 -10.38
C LEU A 51 -7.62 -3.49 -10.89
N SER A 52 -8.14 -2.27 -11.10
CA SER A 52 -9.50 -2.02 -11.59
C SER A 52 -9.67 -2.42 -13.06
N CYS A 53 -8.64 -2.17 -13.88
CA CYS A 53 -8.58 -2.49 -15.29
C CYS A 53 -8.14 -3.95 -15.57
N TYR A 54 -7.83 -4.73 -14.53
CA TYR A 54 -7.23 -6.08 -14.62
C TYR A 54 -5.87 -6.10 -15.34
N GLU A 55 -5.19 -4.97 -15.38
CA GLU A 55 -3.87 -4.82 -15.96
C GLU A 55 -2.78 -5.37 -15.02
N LYS A 56 -1.56 -5.49 -15.55
CA LYS A 56 -0.41 -5.88 -14.75
C LYS A 56 0.13 -4.64 -14.05
N PHE A 57 0.58 -4.82 -12.81
CA PHE A 57 1.30 -3.83 -12.02
C PHE A 57 2.57 -4.50 -11.46
N ASP A 58 3.53 -3.69 -11.03
CA ASP A 58 4.76 -4.20 -10.45
C ASP A 58 4.52 -4.69 -9.01
N LYS A 59 4.36 -6.01 -8.87
CA LYS A 59 4.17 -6.65 -7.57
C LYS A 59 5.40 -6.57 -6.69
N LEU A 60 6.60 -6.54 -7.27
CA LEU A 60 7.83 -6.50 -6.48
C LEU A 60 7.99 -5.12 -5.86
N GLU A 61 7.80 -4.06 -6.65
CA GLU A 61 7.78 -2.68 -6.16
C GLU A 61 6.75 -2.52 -5.04
N LEU A 62 5.52 -3.00 -5.25
CA LEU A 62 4.49 -2.90 -4.23
C LEU A 62 4.86 -3.68 -2.96
N LYS A 63 5.47 -4.87 -3.06
CA LYS A 63 5.94 -5.61 -1.89
C LYS A 63 7.06 -4.91 -1.14
N VAL A 64 7.97 -4.23 -1.85
CA VAL A 64 9.05 -3.45 -1.23
C VAL A 64 8.47 -2.29 -0.42
N LEU A 65 7.43 -1.62 -0.91
CA LEU A 65 6.74 -0.55 -0.18
C LEU A 65 6.10 -1.01 1.14
N PHE A 66 5.72 -2.28 1.26
CA PHE A 66 5.13 -2.85 2.48
C PHE A 66 6.12 -3.65 3.33
N ALA A 67 7.39 -3.73 2.93
CA ALA A 67 8.41 -4.47 3.66
C ALA A 67 8.76 -3.78 4.99
N VAL A 68 9.42 -4.53 5.88
CA VAL A 68 10.10 -3.95 7.03
C VAL A 68 11.21 -3.01 6.53
N THR A 69 11.44 -1.90 7.22
CA THR A 69 12.32 -0.78 6.84
C THR A 69 11.91 -0.07 5.55
N SER A 70 10.64 -0.23 5.12
CA SER A 70 10.10 0.51 3.99
C SER A 70 9.86 1.98 4.32
N ASP A 71 9.78 2.81 3.28
CA ASP A 71 9.38 4.21 3.42
C ASP A 71 8.03 4.36 4.14
N ILE A 72 7.08 3.44 3.91
CA ILE A 72 5.77 3.45 4.57
C ILE A 72 5.93 3.19 6.07
N GLN A 73 6.78 2.25 6.47
CA GLN A 73 7.05 2.01 7.89
C GLN A 73 7.71 3.22 8.56
N GLU A 74 8.68 3.86 7.92
CA GLU A 74 9.35 5.03 8.49
C GLU A 74 8.40 6.22 8.62
N ILE A 75 7.51 6.42 7.65
CA ILE A 75 6.45 7.43 7.71
C ILE A 75 5.44 7.07 8.81
N SER A 76 5.05 5.80 8.96
CA SER A 76 4.07 5.40 9.98
C SER A 76 4.59 5.57 11.41
N LEU A 77 5.87 5.26 11.65
CA LEU A 77 6.54 5.53 12.92
C LEU A 77 6.53 7.01 13.28
N ARG A 78 6.82 7.89 12.30
CA ARG A 78 6.84 9.34 12.53
C ARG A 78 5.44 9.92 12.76
N ASN A 79 4.41 9.33 12.14
CA ASN A 79 3.06 9.89 12.12
C ASN A 79 2.09 9.18 13.08
N ASN A 80 2.60 8.42 14.05
CA ASN A 80 1.82 7.73 15.09
C ASN A 80 0.79 6.73 14.57
N TRP A 81 1.10 6.00 13.49
CA TRP A 81 0.25 4.93 12.98
C TRP A 81 1.03 3.64 12.68
N ALA A 82 2.11 3.40 13.42
CA ALA A 82 2.99 2.25 13.22
C ALA A 82 2.34 0.91 13.54
N GLU A 83 1.45 0.86 14.53
CA GLU A 83 0.71 -0.36 14.88
C GLU A 83 -0.27 -0.70 13.75
N GLU A 84 -1.00 0.29 13.25
CA GLU A 84 -1.90 0.17 12.11
C GLU A 84 -1.14 -0.23 10.84
N PHE A 85 0.08 0.25 10.64
CA PHE A 85 0.92 -0.20 9.53
C PHE A 85 1.18 -1.72 9.58
N ILE A 86 1.46 -2.28 10.77
CA ILE A 86 1.72 -3.72 10.91
C ILE A 86 0.47 -4.53 10.57
N GLU A 87 -0.71 -4.07 11.01
CA GLU A 87 -1.99 -4.69 10.66
C GLU A 87 -2.25 -4.62 9.15
N LEU A 88 -2.07 -3.44 8.55
CA LEU A 88 -2.26 -3.22 7.12
C LEU A 88 -1.27 -4.01 6.25
N ALA A 89 -0.01 -4.15 6.68
CA ALA A 89 1.00 -4.96 6.00
C ALA A 89 0.66 -6.45 6.07
N SER A 90 0.12 -6.90 7.21
CA SER A 90 -0.37 -8.28 7.36
C SER A 90 -1.58 -8.55 6.46
N GLU A 91 -2.56 -7.63 6.42
CA GLU A 91 -3.70 -7.70 5.50
C GLU A 91 -3.23 -7.71 4.02
N PHE A 92 -2.24 -6.88 3.69
CA PHE A 92 -1.67 -6.80 2.34
C PHE A 92 -1.09 -8.14 1.87
N ASP A 93 -0.33 -8.83 2.72
CA ASP A 93 0.32 -10.11 2.39
C ASP A 93 -0.69 -11.22 2.04
N GLU A 94 -1.91 -11.18 2.60
CA GLU A 94 -2.98 -12.11 2.24
C GLU A 94 -3.47 -11.90 0.79
N TYR A 95 -3.42 -10.65 0.31
CA TYR A 95 -4.05 -10.24 -0.95
C TYR A 95 -3.09 -9.96 -2.11
N ILE A 96 -1.78 -10.13 -1.94
CA ILE A 96 -0.79 -9.91 -3.00
C ILE A 96 -0.42 -11.15 -3.84
#